data_AF-A0A8X6PE95-F1
#
_entry.id   AF-A0A8X6PE95-F1
#
_cell.length_a   1.000
_cell.length_b   1.000
_cell.length_c   1.000
_cell.angle_alpha   90.00
_cell.angle_beta   90.00
_cell.angle_gamma   90.00
#
_symmetry.space_group_name_H-M   'P 1'
#
loop_
_entity.id
_entity.type
_entity.pdbx_description
1 polymer ?
#
loop_
_entity_poly.entity_id
_entity_poly.type
_entity_poly.pdbx_seq_one_letter_code
_entity_poly.pdbx_strand_id
1 'polypeptide(L)'
;MKTWEYEELETHPRHSENNSRVKSSKVLGIPWNVIHDYFTIGAKGLLDLDTSKPVTKRIVLQSAGKIYDPVGFLSPYTIKLKCLLQELWLRKLAWDDELPPDIYATWLQWWSELSLLSELKIPRMILDSNAGDSSEIQIHTFPDASQRAYGAATFLKVKHKYIVLISKHLKAVLYL
;
A
#
# COMPACT_ATOMS: atom_id res chain seq x y z
N MET A 1 -11.24 8.98 -45.67
CA MET A 1 -10.37 9.27 -44.51
C MET A 1 -11.14 10.23 -43.63
N LYS A 2 -11.74 9.76 -42.53
CA LYS A 2 -12.53 10.61 -41.62
C LYS A 2 -11.61 11.14 -40.54
N THR A 3 -11.49 12.46 -40.47
CA THR A 3 -10.90 13.22 -39.36
C THR A 3 -11.91 13.27 -38.21
N TRP A 4 -11.45 13.06 -36.98
CA TRP A 4 -12.27 13.18 -35.78
C TRP A 4 -12.37 14.66 -35.39
N GLU A 5 -13.58 15.19 -35.29
CA GLU A 5 -13.85 16.49 -34.68
C GLU A 5 -13.93 16.33 -33.16
N TYR A 6 -13.29 17.24 -32.44
CA TYR A 6 -13.33 17.32 -30.99
C TYR A 6 -14.67 17.94 -30.57
N GLU A 7 -15.54 17.15 -29.95
CA GLU A 7 -16.73 17.67 -29.27
C GLU A 7 -16.32 18.19 -27.90
N GLU A 8 -16.49 19.50 -27.68
CA GLU A 8 -16.33 20.13 -26.36
C GLU A 8 -17.37 19.55 -25.40
N LEU A 9 -16.93 18.70 -24.47
CA LEU A 9 -17.75 18.28 -23.35
C LEU A 9 -17.87 19.46 -22.37
N GLU A 10 -18.93 20.26 -22.53
CA GLU A 10 -19.32 21.28 -21.56
C GLU A 10 -19.52 20.67 -20.16
N THR A 11 -18.60 20.97 -19.24
CA THR A 11 -18.77 20.64 -17.83
C THR A 11 -19.41 21.80 -17.08
N HIS A 12 -20.73 21.98 -17.23
CA HIS A 12 -21.49 22.84 -16.33
C HIS A 12 -21.96 22.04 -15.09
N PRO A 13 -21.59 22.45 -13.86
CA PRO A 13 -22.08 21.79 -12.65
C PRO A 13 -23.52 22.21 -12.37
N ARG A 14 -24.46 21.26 -12.46
CA ARG A 14 -25.82 21.47 -11.92
C ARG A 14 -25.74 21.58 -10.40
N HIS A 15 -26.07 22.75 -9.88
CA HIS A 15 -26.40 22.96 -8.48
C HIS A 15 -27.67 22.16 -8.14
N SER A 16 -27.54 21.18 -7.25
CA SER A 16 -28.64 20.69 -6.42
C SER A 16 -28.07 20.35 -5.04
N GLU A 17 -28.54 21.07 -4.04
CA GLU A 17 -28.19 20.90 -2.63
C GLU A 17 -28.60 19.53 -2.08
N ASN A 18 -27.90 19.13 -1.01
CA ASN A 18 -28.18 18.05 -0.05
C ASN A 18 -27.91 16.59 -0.45
N ASN A 19 -26.65 16.16 -0.33
CA ASN A 19 -26.24 15.04 0.55
C ASN A 19 -24.70 15.01 0.64
N SER A 20 -24.12 14.93 1.84
CA SER A 20 -22.67 14.88 2.11
C SER A 20 -22.02 13.55 1.70
N ARG A 21 -22.20 13.15 0.44
CA ARG A 21 -21.48 12.02 -0.15
C ARG A 21 -20.12 12.51 -0.60
N VAL A 22 -19.09 12.19 0.17
CA VAL A 22 -17.70 12.21 -0.31
C VAL A 22 -17.70 11.48 -1.67
N LYS A 23 -17.41 12.18 -2.77
CA LYS A 23 -17.26 11.56 -4.10
C LYS A 23 -16.01 10.67 -4.05
N SER A 24 -16.14 9.45 -3.53
CA SER A 24 -15.07 8.47 -3.53
C SER A 24 -14.95 7.88 -4.94
N SER A 25 -13.77 8.00 -5.53
CA SER A 25 -13.42 7.31 -6.79
C SER A 25 -12.39 6.22 -6.51
N LYS A 26 -11.96 5.49 -7.54
CA LYS A 26 -10.83 4.56 -7.47
C LYS A 26 -9.85 4.85 -8.60
N VAL A 27 -8.55 4.73 -8.31
CA VAL A 27 -7.48 4.78 -9.32
C VAL A 27 -6.64 3.52 -9.16
N LEU A 28 -6.47 2.78 -10.25
CA LEU A 28 -5.82 1.46 -10.22
C LEU A 28 -6.43 0.51 -9.17
N GLY A 29 -7.72 0.65 -8.82
CA GLY A 29 -8.36 -0.14 -7.76
C GLY A 29 -8.16 0.36 -6.33
N ILE A 30 -7.29 1.36 -6.11
CA ILE A 30 -7.05 2.00 -4.81
C ILE A 30 -8.12 3.10 -4.58
N PRO A 31 -8.76 3.17 -3.39
CA PRO A 31 -9.67 4.25 -3.04
C PRO A 31 -9.01 5.63 -3.11
N TRP A 32 -9.71 6.58 -3.73
CA TRP A 32 -9.26 7.96 -3.90
C TRP A 32 -10.31 8.94 -3.37
N ASN A 33 -9.89 9.81 -2.45
CA ASN A 33 -10.68 10.94 -2.00
C ASN A 33 -10.46 12.12 -2.95
N VAL A 34 -11.41 12.37 -3.85
CA VAL A 34 -11.28 13.42 -4.87
C VAL A 34 -11.31 14.85 -4.29
N ILE A 35 -11.91 15.03 -3.11
CA ILE A 35 -12.08 16.35 -2.50
C ILE A 35 -10.75 16.83 -1.90
N HIS A 36 -10.04 15.93 -1.23
CA HIS A 36 -8.80 16.25 -0.51
C HIS A 36 -7.54 15.74 -1.24
N ASP A 37 -7.73 15.12 -2.38
CA ASP A 37 -6.71 14.57 -3.28
C ASP A 37 -5.66 13.63 -2.64
N TYR A 38 -6.14 12.61 -1.92
CA TYR A 38 -5.28 11.55 -1.38
C TYR A 38 -5.85 10.16 -1.63
N PHE A 39 -4.95 9.18 -1.73
CA PHE A 39 -5.29 7.76 -1.66
C PHE A 39 -5.47 7.32 -0.21
N THR A 40 -6.39 6.39 0.00
CA THR A 40 -6.53 5.67 1.27
C THR A 40 -6.39 4.18 1.04
N ILE A 41 -6.15 3.46 2.14
CA ILE A 41 -5.86 2.03 2.08
C ILE A 41 -7.03 1.26 2.67
N GLY A 42 -7.54 0.32 1.88
CA GLY A 42 -8.62 -0.56 2.30
C GLY A 42 -8.09 -1.70 3.16
N ALA A 43 -8.18 -1.58 4.49
CA ALA A 43 -7.80 -2.64 5.43
C ALA A 43 -9.00 -3.44 5.98
N LYS A 44 -10.24 -3.10 5.61
CA LYS A 44 -11.47 -3.66 6.23
C LYS A 44 -11.48 -5.19 6.29
N GLY A 45 -11.21 -5.88 5.19
CA GLY A 45 -11.23 -7.35 5.16
C GLY A 45 -10.14 -8.06 5.98
N LEU A 46 -9.14 -7.33 6.47
CA LEU A 46 -8.12 -7.84 7.39
C LEU A 46 -8.47 -7.51 8.86
N LEU A 47 -9.13 -6.38 9.11
CA LEU A 47 -9.59 -6.00 10.45
C LEU A 47 -10.70 -6.92 10.96
N ASP A 48 -11.48 -7.50 10.04
CA ASP A 48 -12.58 -8.42 10.35
C ASP A 48 -12.13 -9.87 10.63
N LEU A 49 -10.82 -10.13 10.71
CA LEU A 49 -10.32 -11.47 11.03
C LEU A 49 -10.67 -11.83 12.48
N ASP A 50 -11.28 -12.99 12.65
CA ASP A 50 -11.68 -13.52 13.95
C ASP A 50 -10.46 -13.96 14.77
N THR A 51 -10.09 -13.16 15.76
CA THR A 51 -8.95 -13.43 16.66
C THR A 51 -9.22 -14.55 17.67
N SER A 52 -10.46 -15.06 17.76
CA SER A 52 -10.78 -16.19 18.65
C SER A 52 -10.36 -17.54 18.08
N LYS A 53 -10.04 -17.60 16.78
CA LYS A 53 -9.62 -18.83 16.10
C LYS A 53 -8.09 -18.92 16.04
N PRO A 54 -7.53 -20.14 16.10
CA PRO A 54 -6.12 -20.37 15.84
C PRO A 54 -5.72 -19.76 14.50
N VAL A 55 -4.62 -19.01 14.49
CA VAL A 55 -4.05 -18.51 13.25
C VAL A 55 -3.26 -19.63 12.62
N THR A 56 -3.49 -19.87 11.32
CA THR A 56 -2.82 -20.92 10.57
C THR A 56 -2.02 -20.34 9.42
N LYS A 57 -1.13 -21.14 8.84
CA LYS A 57 -0.39 -20.77 7.62
C LYS A 57 -1.32 -20.33 6.48
N ARG A 58 -2.48 -20.96 6.34
CA ARG A 58 -3.50 -20.55 5.36
C ARG A 58 -4.01 -19.14 5.63
N ILE A 59 -4.28 -18.79 6.89
CA ILE A 59 -4.72 -17.43 7.27
C ILE A 59 -3.63 -16.40 6.94
N VAL A 60 -2.36 -16.70 7.25
CA VAL A 60 -1.22 -15.82 6.92
C VAL A 60 -1.15 -15.55 5.41
N LEU A 61 -1.27 -16.59 4.59
CA LEU A 61 -1.27 -16.45 3.12
C LEU A 61 -2.49 -15.67 2.61
N GLN A 62 -3.68 -15.97 3.12
CA GLN A 62 -4.91 -15.25 2.75
C GLN A 62 -4.80 -13.76 3.07
N SER A 63 -4.23 -13.43 4.22
CA SER A 63 -4.00 -12.04 4.61
C SER A 63 -3.03 -11.33 3.67
N ALA A 64 -2.00 -12.02 3.19
CA ALA A 64 -1.06 -11.46 2.20
C ALA A 64 -1.78 -11.14 0.88
N GLY A 65 -2.70 -12.02 0.44
CA GLY A 65 -3.48 -11.82 -0.78
C GLY A 65 -4.55 -10.72 -0.68
N LYS A 66 -5.04 -10.42 0.53
CA LYS A 66 -6.02 -9.34 0.75
C LYS A 66 -5.43 -7.94 0.60
N ILE A 67 -4.11 -7.79 0.71
CA ILE A 67 -3.45 -6.47 0.57
C ILE A 67 -3.20 -6.20 -0.91
N TYR A 68 -4.03 -5.34 -1.48
CA TYR A 68 -3.88 -4.88 -2.85
C TYR A 68 -3.05 -3.59 -2.90
N ASP A 69 -1.81 -3.70 -3.35
CA ASP A 69 -0.84 -2.60 -3.44
C ASP A 69 -0.10 -2.62 -4.79
N PRO A 70 -0.73 -2.14 -5.88
CA PRO A 70 -0.13 -2.16 -7.20
C PRO A 70 1.08 -1.22 -7.35
N VAL A 71 1.20 -0.20 -6.49
CA VAL A 71 2.26 0.82 -6.58
C VAL A 71 3.44 0.53 -5.64
N GLY A 72 3.21 -0.21 -4.55
CA GLY A 72 4.24 -0.54 -3.55
C GLY A 72 4.26 0.43 -2.35
N PHE A 73 3.19 1.17 -2.08
CA PHE A 73 3.15 2.07 -0.92
C PHE A 73 3.21 1.32 0.41
N LEU A 74 2.64 0.12 0.45
CA LEU A 74 2.59 -0.76 1.61
C LEU A 74 3.71 -1.79 1.61
N SER A 75 4.68 -1.68 0.70
CA SER A 75 5.84 -2.55 0.64
C SER A 75 6.49 -2.80 2.01
N PRO A 76 6.81 -1.78 2.85
CA PRO A 76 7.43 -2.00 4.17
C PRO A 76 6.55 -2.80 5.15
N TYR A 77 5.24 -2.73 4.97
CA TYR A 77 4.28 -3.49 5.78
C TYR A 77 4.08 -4.91 5.26
N THR A 78 3.90 -5.08 3.95
CA THR A 78 3.65 -6.38 3.31
C THR A 78 4.88 -7.28 3.30
N ILE A 79 6.10 -6.72 3.31
CA ILE A 79 7.33 -7.53 3.34
C ILE A 79 7.46 -8.33 4.64
N LYS A 80 7.08 -7.76 5.79
CA LYS A 80 7.08 -8.46 7.09
C LYS A 80 6.25 -9.74 7.00
N LEU A 81 5.07 -9.65 6.41
CA LEU A 81 4.16 -10.78 6.22
C LEU A 81 4.73 -11.82 5.23
N LYS A 82 5.37 -11.38 4.15
CA LYS A 82 6.03 -12.30 3.19
C LYS A 82 7.18 -13.05 3.85
N CYS A 83 7.99 -12.38 4.67
CA CYS A 83 9.05 -13.01 5.45
C CYS A 83 8.48 -14.03 6.45
N LEU A 84 7.38 -13.70 7.13
CA LEU A 84 6.70 -14.63 8.02
C LEU A 84 6.21 -15.88 7.28
N LEU A 85 5.58 -15.69 6.12
CA LEU A 85 5.12 -16.80 5.28
C LEU A 85 6.29 -17.71 4.87
N GLN A 86 7.44 -17.14 4.49
CA GLN A 86 8.65 -17.93 4.18
C GLN A 86 9.14 -18.75 5.36
N GLU A 87 9.15 -18.16 6.56
CA GLU A 87 9.55 -18.86 7.77
C GLU A 87 8.64 -20.07 8.05
N LEU A 88 7.33 -19.93 7.82
CA LEU A 88 6.37 -21.05 7.93
C LEU A 88 6.63 -22.16 6.91
N TRP A 89 7.06 -21.79 5.69
CA TRP A 89 7.48 -22.77 4.68
C TRP A 89 8.74 -23.52 5.10
N LEU A 90 9.76 -22.81 5.60
CA LEU A 90 11.01 -23.41 6.05
C LEU A 90 10.81 -24.36 7.23
N ARG A 91 9.89 -24.02 8.14
CA ARG A 91 9.49 -24.88 9.27
C ARG A 91 8.56 -26.04 8.86
N LYS A 92 8.21 -26.15 7.57
CA LYS A 92 7.36 -27.21 7.00
C LYS A 92 5.98 -27.34 7.66
N LEU A 93 5.40 -26.23 8.14
CA LEU A 93 4.04 -26.24 8.66
C LEU A 93 3.04 -26.61 7.56
N ALA A 94 2.06 -27.44 7.90
CA ALA A 94 0.91 -27.69 7.05
C ALA A 94 0.00 -26.45 6.96
N TRP A 95 -0.98 -26.51 6.08
CA TRP A 95 -1.87 -25.37 5.82
C TRP A 95 -2.72 -24.96 7.02
N ASP A 96 -3.15 -25.94 7.80
CA ASP A 96 -4.08 -25.80 8.92
C ASP A 96 -3.41 -25.94 10.29
N ASP A 97 -2.08 -26.07 10.32
CA ASP A 97 -1.33 -26.05 11.58
C ASP A 97 -1.39 -24.66 12.19
N GLU A 98 -1.59 -24.63 13.51
CA GLU A 98 -1.52 -23.42 14.30
C GLU A 98 -0.10 -22.83 14.29
N LEU A 99 0.00 -21.51 14.30
CA LEU A 99 1.29 -20.83 14.37
C LEU A 99 2.01 -21.16 15.70
N PRO A 100 3.31 -21.53 15.66
CA PRO A 100 4.13 -21.62 16.85
C PRO A 100 4.14 -20.31 17.65
N PRO A 101 4.26 -20.34 18.99
CA PRO A 101 4.12 -19.15 19.83
C PRO A 101 5.03 -17.97 19.44
N ASP A 102 6.26 -18.26 19.01
CA ASP A 102 7.23 -17.25 18.57
C ASP A 102 6.83 -16.56 17.26
N ILE A 103 6.26 -17.32 16.32
CA ILE A 103 5.72 -16.81 15.06
C ILE A 103 4.42 -16.06 15.30
N TYR A 104 3.56 -16.59 16.17
CA TYR A 104 2.29 -15.97 16.52
C TYR A 104 2.48 -14.58 17.13
N ALA A 105 3.49 -14.38 17.97
CA ALA A 105 3.84 -13.06 18.49
C ALA A 105 4.21 -12.06 17.37
N THR A 106 5.00 -12.51 16.39
CA THR A 106 5.38 -11.69 15.22
C THR A 106 4.16 -11.35 14.35
N TRP A 107 3.27 -12.31 14.16
CA TRP A 107 2.00 -12.12 13.47
C TRP A 107 1.11 -11.09 14.17
N LEU A 108 0.93 -11.20 15.49
CA LEU A 108 0.14 -10.26 16.27
C LEU A 108 0.69 -8.84 16.19
N GLN A 109 2.01 -8.68 16.26
CA GLN A 109 2.64 -7.37 16.08
C GLN A 109 2.30 -6.79 14.70
N TRP A 110 2.48 -7.57 13.64
CA TRP A 110 2.15 -7.15 12.28
C TRP A 110 0.66 -6.79 12.11
N TRP A 111 -0.23 -7.57 12.71
CA TRP A 111 -1.66 -7.28 12.69
C TRP A 111 -1.97 -5.99 13.45
N SER A 112 -1.39 -5.78 14.64
CA SER A 112 -1.66 -4.59 15.45
C SER A 112 -1.34 -3.27 14.71
N GLU A 113 -0.35 -3.30 13.82
CA GLU A 113 0.02 -2.17 12.94
C GLU A 113 -1.01 -1.90 11.81
N LEU A 114 -1.94 -2.83 11.56
CA LEU A 114 -2.94 -2.71 10.48
C LEU A 114 -3.86 -1.50 10.66
N SER A 115 -4.20 -1.14 11.90
CA SER A 115 -5.03 0.03 12.20
C SER A 115 -4.39 1.33 11.69
N LEU A 116 -3.07 1.44 11.81
CA LEU A 116 -2.31 2.59 11.31
C LEU A 116 -2.43 2.75 9.80
N LEU A 117 -2.59 1.65 9.04
CA LEU A 117 -2.81 1.73 7.60
C LEU A 117 -4.16 2.33 7.23
N SER A 118 -5.17 2.16 8.08
CA SER A 118 -6.49 2.75 7.83
C SER A 118 -6.48 4.29 7.98
N GLU A 119 -5.52 4.81 8.74
CA GLU A 119 -5.29 6.24 8.92
C GLU A 119 -4.36 6.83 7.86
N LEU A 120 -3.61 5.99 7.13
CA LEU A 120 -2.64 6.43 6.14
C LEU A 120 -3.33 7.12 4.95
N LYS A 121 -2.95 8.38 4.74
CA LYS A 121 -3.37 9.20 3.60
C LYS A 121 -2.15 9.50 2.75
N ILE A 122 -2.18 9.06 1.50
CA ILE A 122 -1.07 9.26 0.57
C ILE A 122 -1.48 10.35 -0.43
N PRO A 123 -0.88 11.56 -0.39
CA PRO A 123 -1.18 12.60 -1.36
C PRO A 123 -0.97 12.08 -2.78
N ARG A 124 -1.97 12.25 -3.67
CA ARG A 124 -1.84 11.81 -5.06
C ARG A 124 -0.86 12.72 -5.82
N MET A 125 -0.95 14.01 -5.58
CA MET A 125 -0.02 15.01 -6.12
C MET A 125 1.14 15.21 -5.14
N ILE A 126 2.35 14.89 -5.61
CA ILE A 126 3.57 14.97 -4.78
C ILE A 126 4.24 16.35 -4.89
N LEU A 127 4.11 17.00 -6.04
CA LEU A 127 4.66 18.33 -6.29
C LEU A 127 3.60 19.38 -5.97
N ASP A 128 3.96 20.41 -5.21
CA ASP A 128 3.10 21.58 -5.02
C ASP A 128 3.09 22.40 -6.32
N SER A 129 1.92 22.83 -6.79
CA SER A 129 1.80 23.73 -7.95
C SER A 129 2.51 25.07 -7.75
N ASN A 130 2.81 25.44 -6.50
CA ASN A 130 3.57 26.64 -6.15
C ASN A 130 5.10 26.41 -6.09
N ALA A 131 5.58 25.19 -6.35
CA ALA A 131 7.00 24.94 -6.55
C ALA A 131 7.40 25.54 -7.91
N GLY A 132 7.62 26.86 -7.94
CA GLY A 132 7.90 27.60 -9.16
C GLY A 132 8.98 26.96 -10.05
N ASP A 133 8.94 27.33 -11.33
CA ASP A 133 9.60 26.75 -12.53
C ASP A 133 11.11 26.42 -12.43
N SER A 134 11.77 26.69 -11.30
CA SER A 134 13.22 26.53 -11.08
C SER A 134 13.59 25.57 -9.94
N SER A 135 12.64 24.81 -9.41
CA SER A 135 12.93 23.88 -8.30
C SER A 135 13.69 22.66 -8.83
N GLU A 136 14.98 22.52 -8.49
CA GLU A 136 15.73 21.31 -8.78
C GLU A 136 15.05 20.11 -8.10
N ILE A 137 14.60 19.15 -8.91
CA ILE A 137 13.98 17.91 -8.45
C ILE A 137 15.04 16.81 -8.54
N GLN A 138 15.36 16.18 -7.41
CA GLN A 138 16.27 15.05 -7.37
C GLN A 138 15.51 13.80 -6.92
N ILE A 139 15.88 12.65 -7.48
CA ILE A 139 15.38 11.35 -7.04
C ILE A 139 16.54 10.64 -6.35
N HIS A 140 16.38 10.32 -5.07
CA HIS A 140 17.37 9.58 -4.30
C HIS A 140 16.82 8.21 -4.00
N THR A 141 17.54 7.16 -4.39
CA THR A 141 17.15 5.77 -4.13
C THR A 141 18.19 5.11 -3.24
N PHE A 142 17.73 4.56 -2.12
CA PHE A 142 18.56 3.85 -1.16
C PHE A 142 18.18 2.37 -1.20
N PRO A 143 18.97 1.53 -1.89
CA PRO A 143 18.80 0.08 -1.83
C PRO A 143 19.38 -0.46 -0.52
N ASP A 144 18.73 -1.48 0.03
CA ASP A 144 19.22 -2.26 1.16
C ASP A 144 18.87 -3.74 0.98
N ALA A 145 19.70 -4.62 1.51
CA ALA A 145 19.53 -6.06 1.42
C ALA A 145 19.92 -6.73 2.73
N SER A 146 19.04 -7.62 3.19
CA SER A 146 19.26 -8.48 4.34
C SER A 146 19.13 -9.94 3.92
N GLN A 147 19.45 -10.86 4.84
CA GLN A 147 19.21 -12.29 4.64
C GLN A 147 17.71 -12.62 4.42
N ARG A 148 16.80 -11.76 4.90
CA ARG A 148 15.35 -12.03 4.84
C ARG A 148 14.69 -11.42 3.61
N ALA A 149 15.15 -10.25 3.18
CA ALA A 149 14.56 -9.50 2.07
C ALA A 149 15.52 -8.43 1.54
N TYR A 150 15.31 -8.03 0.29
CA TYR A 150 15.90 -6.82 -0.26
C TYR A 150 14.82 -5.83 -0.69
N GLY A 151 15.16 -4.56 -0.59
CA GLY A 151 14.25 -3.47 -0.89
C GLY A 151 15.00 -2.23 -1.30
N ALA A 152 14.27 -1.30 -1.87
CA ALA A 152 14.78 0.05 -2.07
C ALA A 152 13.72 1.05 -1.62
N ALA A 153 14.17 2.14 -1.01
CA ALA A 153 13.35 3.31 -0.70
C ALA A 153 13.75 4.45 -1.63
N THR A 154 12.78 4.97 -2.37
CA THR A 154 12.99 6.10 -3.29
C THR A 154 12.30 7.34 -2.75
N PHE A 155 13.06 8.43 -2.68
CA PHE A 155 12.63 9.74 -2.20
C PHE A 155 12.74 10.75 -3.34
N LEU A 156 11.73 11.61 -3.45
CA LEU A 156 11.81 12.83 -4.24
C LEU A 156 12.28 13.95 -3.33
N LYS A 157 13.39 14.59 -3.67
CA LYS A 157 13.85 15.81 -3.03
C LYS A 157 13.44 16.99 -3.90
N VAL A 158 12.73 17.94 -3.30
CA VAL A 158 12.37 19.22 -3.91
C VAL A 158 12.83 20.32 -2.97
N LYS A 159 13.84 21.10 -3.38
CA LYS A 159 14.53 22.08 -2.51
C LYS A 159 15.06 21.41 -1.22
N HIS A 160 14.52 21.77 -0.06
CA HIS A 160 14.90 21.25 1.27
C HIS A 160 13.91 20.20 1.82
N LYS A 161 12.92 19.76 1.02
CA LYS A 161 11.92 18.77 1.44
C LYS A 161 12.18 17.43 0.76
N TYR A 162 12.07 16.35 1.52
CA TYR A 162 12.06 14.97 1.00
C TYR A 162 10.64 14.40 1.10
N ILE A 163 10.17 13.81 0.01
CA ILE A 163 8.89 13.12 -0.06
C ILE A 163 9.16 11.66 -0.43
N VAL A 164 8.62 10.73 0.34
CA VAL A 164 8.72 9.30 0.04
C VAL A 164 7.84 9.01 -1.19
N LEU A 165 8.44 8.47 -2.25
CA LEU A 165 7.69 8.12 -3.46
C LEU A 165 7.21 6.68 -3.43
N ILE A 166 8.15 5.74 -3.30
CA ILE A 166 7.90 4.32 -3.50
C ILE A 166 8.92 3.54 -2.67
N SER A 167 8.47 2.48 -2.00
CA SER A 167 9.34 1.38 -1.63
C SER A 167 9.00 0.20 -2.54
N LYS A 168 9.96 -0.31 -3.31
CA LYS A 168 9.74 -1.50 -4.14
C LYS A 168 10.62 -2.60 -3.60
N HIS A 169 9.97 -3.68 -3.15
CA HIS A 169 10.66 -4.91 -2.80
C HIS A 169 10.68 -5.83 -4.01
N LEU A 170 11.83 -6.39 -4.28
CA LEU A 170 11.95 -7.59 -5.10
C LEU A 170 12.40 -8.71 -4.12
N LYS A 171 11.87 -9.91 -4.33
CA LYS A 171 12.02 -11.19 -3.56
C LYS A 171 12.50 -11.13 -2.09
N ALA A 172 11.70 -11.71 -1.22
CA ALA A 172 12.27 -12.40 -0.06
C ALA A 172 13.05 -13.63 -0.60
N VAL A 173 14.33 -13.76 -0.25
CA VAL A 173 15.27 -14.69 -0.89
C VAL A 173 14.76 -16.14 -0.68
N LEU A 174 14.37 -16.80 -1.77
CA LEU A 174 14.08 -18.23 -1.77
C LEU A 174 15.42 -18.98 -1.72
N TYR A 175 15.78 -19.51 -0.56
CA TYR A 175 16.56 -20.74 -0.51
C TYR A 175 15.53 -21.88 -0.62
N LEU A 176 15.24 -22.31 -1.85
CA LEU A 176 14.63 -23.62 -2.12
C LEU A 176 15.75 -24.62 -2.37
#